data_AF-A0A7C9PPJ7-F1
#
_entry.id   AF-A0A7C9PPJ7-F1
#
_cell.length_a   1.000
_cell.length_b   1.000
_cell.length_c   1.000
_cell.angle_alpha   90.00
_cell.angle_beta   90.00
_cell.angle_gamma   90.00
#
_symmetry.space_group_name_H-M   'P 1'
#
loop_
_entity.id
_entity.type
_entity.pdbx_description
1 polymer ?
#
loop_
_entity_poly.entity_id
_entity_poly.type
_entity_poly.pdbx_seq_one_letter_code
_entity_poly.pdbx_strand_id
1 'polypeptide(L)' 'MRLFLRDSERRPDPTPVQTDDRKAVAVGLVLWLAALIVMLAFYTPIVAAGNSWWIVTCAVALVLGSIGLIYSIRRHGH' A
#
# COMPACT_ATOMS: atom_id res chain seq x y z
N MET A 1 1.61 -27.38 25.51
CA MET A 1 1.19 -27.04 24.13
C MET A 1 2.08 -27.79 23.15
N ARG A 2 1.52 -28.48 22.15
CA ARG A 2 2.31 -29.11 21.08
C ARG A 2 2.67 -28.02 20.07
N LEU A 3 3.95 -27.67 20.00
CA LEU A 3 4.46 -26.61 19.10
C LEU A 3 4.73 -27.11 17.67
N PHE A 4 4.67 -28.43 17.44
CA PHE A 4 4.89 -29.05 16.14
C PHE A 4 3.73 -29.99 15.79
N LEU A 5 3.11 -29.74 14.64
CA LEU A 5 2.08 -30.59 14.03
C LEU A 5 2.73 -31.32 12.87
N ARG A 6 2.57 -32.64 12.76
CA ARG A 6 3.05 -33.36 11.59
C ARG A 6 2.16 -32.99 10.39
N ASP A 7 2.72 -32.95 9.18
CA ASP A 7 1.94 -32.61 7.97
C ASP A 7 0.71 -33.51 7.78
N SER A 8 0.75 -34.76 8.25
CA SER A 8 -0.39 -35.69 8.23
C SER A 8 -1.55 -35.29 9.15
N GLU A 9 -1.30 -34.45 10.16
CA GLU A 9 -2.31 -33.90 11.07
C GLU A 9 -2.79 -32.51 10.61
N ARG A 10 -2.15 -31.92 9.58
CA ARG A 10 -2.47 -30.59 9.07
C ARG A 10 -3.80 -30.68 8.32
N ARG A 11 -4.77 -29.83 8.69
CA ARG A 11 -5.98 -29.67 7.87
C ARG A 11 -5.57 -29.18 6.48
N PRO A 12 -6.30 -29.58 5.42
CA PRO A 12 -6.06 -29.06 4.09
C PRO A 12 -6.11 -27.53 4.11
N ASP A 13 -5.18 -26.89 3.39
CA ASP A 13 -5.11 -25.44 3.33
C ASP A 13 -6.45 -24.89 2.80
N PRO A 14 -6.99 -23.83 3.40
CA PRO A 14 -8.24 -23.24 2.93
C PRO A 14 -8.05 -22.72 1.51
N THR A 15 -9.12 -22.77 0.72
CA THR A 15 -9.12 -22.16 -0.62
C THR A 15 -8.74 -20.68 -0.51
N PRO A 16 -7.88 -20.15 -1.39
CA PRO A 16 -7.52 -18.74 -1.39
C PRO A 16 -8.78 -17.87 -1.37
N VAL A 17 -8.85 -16.95 -0.41
CA VAL A 17 -9.94 -15.96 -0.36
C VAL A 17 -9.75 -15.02 -1.56
N GLN A 18 -10.82 -14.81 -2.33
CA GLN A 18 -10.79 -13.84 -3.42
C GLN A 18 -10.80 -12.43 -2.84
N THR A 19 -9.63 -11.80 -2.77
CA THR A 19 -9.47 -10.39 -2.40
C THR A 19 -9.15 -9.56 -3.64
N ASP A 20 -9.67 -8.33 -3.66
CA ASP A 20 -9.33 -7.35 -4.68
C ASP A 20 -8.27 -6.39 -4.14
N ASP A 21 -7.01 -6.80 -4.26
CA ASP A 21 -5.87 -6.04 -3.78
C ASP A 21 -5.74 -4.69 -4.49
N ARG A 22 -6.30 -4.56 -5.71
CA ARG A 22 -6.28 -3.31 -6.48
C ARG A 22 -7.08 -2.22 -5.78
N LYS A 23 -8.23 -2.58 -5.20
CA LYS A 23 -9.05 -1.63 -4.42
C LYS A 23 -8.29 -1.11 -3.21
N ALA A 24 -7.59 -2.01 -2.48
CA ALA A 24 -6.79 -1.60 -1.33
C ALA A 24 -5.66 -0.63 -1.74
N VAL A 25 -4.93 -0.95 -2.82
CA VAL A 25 -3.87 -0.07 -3.34
C VAL A 25 -4.43 1.27 -3.81
N ALA A 26 -5.57 1.27 -4.52
CA ALA A 26 -6.21 2.49 -5.00
C ALA A 26 -6.65 3.41 -3.85
N VAL A 27 -7.25 2.85 -2.78
CA VAL A 27 -7.62 3.62 -1.59
C VAL A 27 -6.38 4.21 -0.93
N GLY A 28 -5.32 3.43 -0.75
CA GLY A 28 -4.04 3.92 -0.23
C GLY A 28 -3.47 5.07 -1.07
N LEU A 29 -3.52 4.94 -2.40
CA LEU A 29 -3.06 5.98 -3.33
C LEU A 29 -3.84 7.28 -3.17
N VAL A 30 -5.18 7.21 -3.05
CA VAL A 30 -6.04 8.38 -2.81
C VAL A 30 -5.70 9.05 -1.49
N LEU A 31 -5.48 8.27 -0.42
CA LEU A 31 -5.09 8.80 0.88
C LEU A 31 -3.73 9.50 0.84
N TRP A 32 -2.73 8.90 0.18
CA TRP A 32 -1.42 9.52 0.00
C TRP A 32 -1.47 10.79 -0.87
N LEU A 33 -2.33 10.82 -1.89
CA LEU A 33 -2.55 11.99 -2.73
C LEU A 33 -3.16 13.13 -1.92
N ALA A 34 -4.19 12.83 -1.13
CA ALA A 34 -4.81 13.81 -0.23
C ALA A 34 -3.81 14.35 0.79
N ALA A 35 -3.00 13.48 1.40
CA ALA A 35 -1.93 13.87 2.32
C ALA A 35 -0.90 14.80 1.64
N LEU A 36 -0.46 14.46 0.42
CA LEU A 36 0.46 15.31 -0.35
C LEU A 36 -0.15 16.69 -0.62
N ILE A 37 -1.42 16.76 -1.04
CA ILE A 37 -2.12 18.02 -1.29
C ILE A 37 -2.14 18.89 -0.02
N VAL A 38 -2.47 18.30 1.12
CA VAL A 38 -2.45 19.01 2.42
C VAL A 38 -1.04 19.49 2.73
N MET A 39 -0.02 18.66 2.58
CA MET A 39 1.36 19.08 2.85
C MET A 39 1.84 20.20 1.92
N LEU A 40 1.45 20.19 0.65
CA LEU A 40 1.76 21.26 -0.29
C LEU A 40 1.02 22.56 0.07
N ALA A 41 -0.22 22.48 0.57
CA ALA A 41 -0.94 23.64 1.08
C ALA A 41 -0.25 24.27 2.32
N PHE A 42 0.43 23.45 3.13
CA PHE A 42 1.23 23.87 4.28
C PHE A 42 2.75 23.79 4.04
N TYR A 43 3.19 23.97 2.80
CA TYR A 43 4.59 23.74 2.41
C TYR A 43 5.59 24.55 3.24
N THR A 44 5.37 25.86 3.35
CA THR A 44 6.28 26.77 4.06
C THR A 44 6.50 26.39 5.53
N PRO A 45 5.45 26.22 6.37
CA PRO A 45 5.66 25.83 7.76
C PRO A 45 6.24 24.41 7.89
N ILE A 46 5.91 23.47 7.01
CA ILE A 46 6.47 22.10 7.03
C ILE A 46 7.97 22.10 6.77
N VAL A 47 8.41 22.85 5.75
CA VAL A 47 9.84 22.96 5.41
C VAL A 47 10.60 23.71 6.50
N ALA A 48 10.03 24.80 7.03
CA ALA A 48 10.63 25.55 8.14
C ALA A 48 10.81 24.69 9.41
N ALA A 49 9.91 23.73 9.64
CA ALA A 49 10.01 22.78 10.74
C ALA A 49 10.96 21.60 10.47
N GLY A 50 11.64 21.55 9.32
CA GLY A 50 12.55 20.46 8.96
C GLY A 50 11.86 19.16 8.52
N ASN A 51 10.55 19.20 8.27
CA ASN A 51 9.73 18.02 7.94
C ASN A 51 9.55 17.81 6.43
N SER A 52 10.47 18.33 5.60
CA SER A 52 10.43 18.19 4.15
C SER A 52 10.43 16.72 3.68
N TRP A 53 10.99 15.81 4.48
CA TRP A 53 10.99 14.38 4.20
C TRP A 53 9.58 13.78 4.12
N TRP A 54 8.58 14.35 4.81
CA TRP A 54 7.19 13.90 4.73
C TRP A 54 6.61 14.05 3.31
N ILE A 55 6.95 15.16 2.64
CA ILE A 55 6.53 15.43 1.26
C ILE A 55 7.14 14.39 0.32
N VAL A 56 8.43 14.10 0.50
CA VAL A 56 9.13 13.08 -0.28
C VAL A 56 8.53 11.70 -0.04
N THR A 57 8.20 11.35 1.21
CA THR A 57 7.52 10.09 1.53
C THR A 57 6.18 9.96 0.80
N CYS A 58 5.34 10.99 0.82
CA CYS A 58 4.06 10.97 0.11
C CYS A 58 4.26 10.83 -1.40
N ALA A 59 5.22 11.54 -1.97
CA ALA A 59 5.55 11.45 -3.40
C ALA A 59 6.04 10.03 -3.79
N VAL A 60 6.94 9.44 -3.00
CA VAL A 60 7.42 8.07 -3.22
C VAL A 60 6.30 7.05 -3.10
N ALA A 61 5.43 7.18 -2.09
CA ALA A 61 4.28 6.31 -1.92
C ALA A 61 3.32 6.38 -3.12
N LEU A 62 3.08 7.57 -3.67
CA LEU A 62 2.29 7.74 -4.88
C LEU A 62 2.92 7.05 -6.10
N VAL A 63 4.23 7.22 -6.30
CA VAL A 63 4.93 6.58 -7.42
C VAL A 63 4.86 5.06 -7.30
N LEU A 64 5.24 4.50 -6.14
CA LEU A 64 5.25 3.06 -5.91
C LEU A 64 3.83 2.46 -5.97
N GLY A 65 2.85 3.13 -5.37
CA GLY A 65 1.45 2.71 -5.40
C GLY A 65 0.88 2.70 -6.83
N SER A 66 1.21 3.72 -7.63
CA SER A 66 0.79 3.80 -9.03
C SER A 66 1.41 2.68 -9.87
N ILE A 67 2.71 2.41 -9.69
CA ILE A 67 3.40 1.30 -10.37
C ILE A 67 2.75 -0.03 -9.99
N GLY A 68 2.52 -0.28 -8.70
CA GLY A 68 1.88 -1.50 -8.21
C GLY A 68 0.47 -1.69 -8.75
N LEU A 69 -0.32 -0.61 -8.80
CA LEU A 69 -1.69 -0.64 -9.34
C LEU A 69 -1.69 -0.92 -10.85
N ILE A 70 -0.85 -0.22 -11.62
CA ILE A 70 -0.73 -0.45 -13.07
C ILE A 70 -0.28 -1.88 -13.37
N TYR A 71 0.72 -2.38 -12.65
CA TYR A 71 1.18 -3.75 -12.77
C TYR A 71 0.07 -4.76 -12.45
N SER A 72 -0.66 -4.54 -11.35
CA SER A 72 -1.79 -5.38 -10.97
C SER A 72 -2.92 -5.32 -11.99
N ILE A 73 -3.25 -4.16 -12.57
CA ILE A 73 -4.27 -4.06 -13.61
C ILE A 73 -3.87 -4.85 -14.85
N ARG A 74 -2.62 -4.69 -15.31
CA ARG A 74 -2.09 -5.40 -16.49
C ARG A 74 -2.07 -6.92 -16.30
N ARG A 75 -1.70 -7.42 -15.12
CA ARG A 75 -1.53 -8.86 -14.89
C ARG A 75 -2.83 -9.67 -14.83
N HIS A 76 -3.98 -9.10 -14.41
CA HIS A 76 -5.26 -9.83 -14.51
C HIS A 76 -6.03 -9.51 -15.80
N GLY A 77 -5.43 -8.81 -16.76
CA GLY A 77 -5.97 -8.70 -18.13
C GLY A 77 -5.64 -9.91 -19.01
N HIS A 78 -4.85 -10.86 -18.47
CA HIS A 78 -4.54 -12.19 -19.00
C HIS A 78 -5.21 -13.25 -18.12
#